data_AF-A0A9N9NDP1-F1
#
_entry.id   AF-A0A9N9NDP1-F1
#
_cell.length_a   1.000
_cell.length_b   1.000
_cell.length_c   1.000
_cell.angle_alpha   90.00
_cell.angle_beta   90.00
_cell.angle_gamma   90.00
#
_symmetry.space_group_name_H-M   'P 1'
#
loop_
_entity.id
_entity.type
_entity.pdbx_description
1 polymer ?
#
loop_
_entity_poly.entity_id
_entity_poly.type
_entity_poly.pdbx_seq_one_letter_code
_entity_poly.pdbx_strand_id
1 'polypeptide(L)'
;RNEINPRSMDLFSKIFWMSLLLLLILHSIELALSFLWKRDMIDACQDDLSVLVPSNSSTIQVAYDPNAPTKKQVDEACVQAVNVSLFWTLFDFLVFKLIFYFYFGTVVSTYSKELLEPPLATDKKIGAGPSLDGNKIS
;
A
#
# COMPACT_ATOMS: atom_id res chain seq x y z
N ARG A 1 -22.05 -22.03 19.97
CA ARG A 1 -20.63 -22.08 19.55
C ARG A 1 -20.66 -22.26 18.05
N ASN A 2 -20.45 -21.20 17.27
CA ASN A 2 -20.48 -21.29 15.81
C ASN A 2 -19.24 -22.05 15.37
N GLU A 3 -19.42 -23.27 14.86
CA GLU A 3 -18.33 -24.03 14.23
C GLU A 3 -17.90 -23.28 12.98
N ILE A 4 -16.73 -22.66 13.05
CA ILE A 4 -16.10 -22.02 11.90
C ILE A 4 -15.67 -23.13 10.95
N ASN A 5 -16.23 -23.15 9.74
CA ASN A 5 -15.92 -24.17 8.77
C ASN A 5 -14.46 -23.95 8.26
N PRO A 6 -13.56 -24.94 8.40
CA PRO A 6 -12.17 -24.82 7.94
C PRO A 6 -12.07 -24.48 6.45
N ARG A 7 -13.01 -24.98 5.64
CA ARG A 7 -13.08 -24.69 4.20
C ARG A 7 -13.45 -23.25 3.89
N SER A 8 -14.20 -22.56 4.76
CA SER A 8 -14.54 -21.15 4.56
C SER A 8 -13.37 -20.22 4.92
N MET A 9 -12.54 -20.60 5.90
CA MET A 9 -11.34 -19.84 6.30
C MET A 9 -10.26 -19.84 5.19
N ASP A 10 -10.01 -20.99 4.57
CA ASP A 10 -9.07 -21.11 3.44
C ASP A 10 -9.55 -20.31 2.20
N LEU A 11 -10.86 -20.38 1.90
CA LEU A 11 -11.45 -19.63 0.79
C LEU A 11 -11.34 -18.10 1.02
N PHE A 12 -11.59 -17.65 2.25
CA PHE A 12 -11.46 -16.23 2.62
C PHE A 12 -10.03 -15.73 2.42
N SER A 13 -9.03 -16.49 2.89
CA SER A 13 -7.61 -16.17 2.72
C SER A 13 -7.25 -16.06 1.24
N LYS A 14 -7.68 -17.02 0.40
CA LYS A 14 -7.46 -16.97 -1.05
C LYS A 14 -8.09 -15.75 -1.72
N ILE A 15 -9.34 -15.43 -1.39
CA ILE A 15 -10.03 -14.25 -1.94
C ILE A 15 -9.31 -12.97 -1.49
N PHE A 16 -8.88 -12.89 -0.24
CA PHE A 16 -8.12 -11.76 0.28
C PHE A 16 -6.83 -11.54 -0.53
N TRP A 17 -6.03 -12.59 -0.76
CA TRP A 17 -4.81 -12.50 -1.56
C TRP A 17 -5.08 -12.10 -3.01
N MET A 18 -6.15 -12.61 -3.63
CA MET A 18 -6.53 -12.21 -4.99
C MET A 18 -6.97 -10.75 -5.06
N SER A 19 -7.73 -10.27 -4.05
CA SER A 19 -8.13 -8.86 -3.94
C SER A 19 -6.92 -7.95 -3.73
N LEU A 20 -5.98 -8.35 -2.91
CA LEU A 20 -4.75 -7.60 -2.65
C LEU A 20 -3.86 -7.55 -3.90
N LEU A 21 -3.75 -8.64 -4.65
CA LEU A 21 -3.06 -8.67 -5.94
C LEU A 21 -3.72 -7.71 -6.95
N LEU A 22 -5.06 -7.71 -7.04
CA LEU A 22 -5.80 -6.81 -7.91
C LEU A 22 -5.55 -5.34 -7.55
N LEU A 23 -5.59 -5.01 -6.25
CA LEU A 23 -5.26 -3.66 -5.76
C LEU A 23 -3.82 -3.28 -6.11
N LEU A 24 -2.87 -4.20 -5.97
CA LEU A 24 -1.47 -3.94 -6.31
C LEU A 24 -1.29 -3.65 -7.80
N ILE A 25 -1.99 -4.38 -8.68
CA ILE A 25 -2.00 -4.12 -10.13
C ILE A 25 -2.57 -2.74 -10.44
N LEU A 26 -3.74 -2.39 -9.88
CA LEU A 26 -4.38 -1.09 -10.09
C LEU A 26 -3.45 0.07 -9.70
N HIS A 27 -2.85 0.00 -8.52
CA HIS A 27 -1.91 1.03 -8.07
C HIS A 27 -0.63 1.08 -8.90
N SER A 28 -0.17 -0.06 -9.44
CA SER A 28 0.97 -0.08 -10.36
C SER A 28 0.65 0.62 -11.68
N ILE A 29 -0.58 0.47 -12.19
CA ILE A 29 -1.06 1.17 -13.37
C ILE A 29 -1.14 2.68 -13.10
N GLU A 30 -1.70 3.09 -11.96
CA GLU A 30 -1.78 4.50 -11.55
C GLU A 30 -0.39 5.14 -11.44
N LEU A 31 0.56 4.43 -10.83
CA LEU A 31 1.96 4.86 -10.76
C LEU A 31 2.56 5.02 -12.17
N ALA A 32 2.38 4.03 -13.05
CA ALA A 32 2.89 4.09 -14.42
C ALA A 32 2.29 5.27 -15.20
N LEU A 33 0.98 5.49 -15.09
CA LEU A 33 0.29 6.64 -15.71
C LEU A 33 0.85 7.97 -15.20
N SER A 34 1.13 8.07 -13.90
CA SER A 34 1.74 9.27 -13.31
C SER A 34 3.10 9.59 -13.96
N PHE A 35 3.91 8.58 -14.23
CA PHE A 35 5.19 8.77 -14.94
C PHE A 35 5.04 9.12 -16.41
N LEU A 36 4.07 8.50 -17.10
CA LEU A 36 3.81 8.77 -18.50
C LEU A 36 3.29 10.19 -18.72
N TRP A 37 2.41 10.66 -17.83
CA TRP A 37 1.78 11.98 -17.90
C TRP A 37 2.58 13.08 -17.22
N LYS A 38 3.84 12.79 -16.83
CA LYS A 38 4.74 13.76 -16.21
C LYS A 38 4.86 15.05 -17.04
N ARG A 39 5.01 14.93 -18.37
CA ARG A 39 5.15 16.11 -19.24
C ARG A 39 3.86 16.91 -19.28
N ASP A 40 2.73 16.24 -19.44
CA ASP A 40 1.42 16.89 -19.45
C ASP A 40 1.15 17.63 -18.13
N MET A 41 1.56 17.08 -16.99
CA MET A 41 1.47 17.77 -15.69
C MET A 41 2.39 19.00 -15.60
N ILE A 42 3.60 18.93 -16.18
CA ILE A 42 4.52 20.08 -16.23
C ILE A 42 3.93 21.17 -17.11
N ASP A 43 3.44 20.80 -18.30
CA ASP A 43 2.86 21.74 -19.27
C ASP A 43 1.60 22.40 -18.71
N ALA A 44 0.73 21.64 -18.03
CA ALA A 44 -0.45 22.18 -17.35
C ALA A 44 -0.07 23.15 -16.22
N CYS A 45 0.95 22.81 -15.41
CA CYS A 45 1.46 23.71 -14.38
C CYS A 45 2.01 25.01 -14.98
N GLN A 46 2.77 24.92 -16.08
CA GLN A 46 3.32 26.08 -16.76
C GLN A 46 2.23 26.96 -17.38
N ASP A 47 1.19 26.35 -17.96
CA ASP A 47 0.05 27.07 -18.55
C ASP A 47 -0.73 27.83 -17.46
N ASP A 48 -1.05 27.16 -16.34
CA ASP A 48 -1.75 27.77 -15.20
C ASP A 48 -0.98 28.95 -14.60
N LEU A 49 0.34 28.81 -14.45
CA LEU A 49 1.20 29.87 -13.91
C LEU A 49 1.58 30.94 -14.93
N SER A 50 1.42 30.68 -16.23
CA SER A 50 1.75 31.66 -17.29
C SER A 50 0.91 32.93 -17.20
N VAL A 51 -0.30 32.83 -16.65
CA VAL A 51 -1.22 33.96 -16.41
C VAL A 51 -0.68 34.93 -15.35
N LEU A 52 0.17 34.45 -14.44
CA LEU A 52 0.77 35.25 -13.38
C LEU A 52 2.08 35.92 -13.79
N VAL A 53 2.67 35.53 -14.93
CA VAL A 53 3.92 36.11 -15.42
C VAL A 53 3.60 37.27 -16.35
N PRO A 54 4.04 38.51 -16.05
CA PRO A 54 3.85 39.64 -16.95
C PRO A 54 4.61 39.35 -18.25
N SER A 55 3.85 39.04 -19.29
CA SER A 55 4.37 38.86 -20.64
C SER A 55 4.25 40.21 -21.35
N ASN A 56 5.28 40.61 -22.10
CA ASN A 56 5.31 41.86 -22.89
C ASN A 56 4.26 41.90 -24.03
N SER A 57 3.23 41.06 -23.99
CA SER A 57 2.16 40.95 -24.97
C SER A 57 0.91 41.66 -24.45
N SER A 58 0.39 42.57 -25.26
CA SER A 58 -0.39 43.74 -24.87
C SER A 58 -1.89 43.51 -24.60
N THR A 59 -2.31 42.46 -23.90
CA THR A 59 -3.76 42.22 -23.69
C THR A 59 -4.23 42.04 -22.26
N ILE A 60 -3.36 41.79 -21.27
CA ILE A 60 -3.75 41.82 -19.85
C ILE A 60 -2.64 42.51 -19.07
N GLN A 61 -2.89 43.75 -18.64
CA GLN A 61 -1.97 44.52 -17.81
C GLN A 61 -1.98 43.94 -16.39
N VAL A 62 -1.23 42.86 -16.15
CA VAL A 62 -0.78 42.53 -14.80
C VAL A 62 0.20 43.64 -14.42
N ALA A 63 -0.06 44.34 -13.31
CA ALA A 63 0.79 45.43 -12.85
C ALA A 63 2.24 44.94 -12.81
N TYR A 64 3.12 45.67 -13.49
CA TYR A 64 4.54 45.33 -13.56
C TYR A 64 5.13 45.41 -12.15
N ASP A 65 5.29 44.25 -11.50
CA ASP A 65 6.01 44.12 -10.24
C ASP A 65 7.46 43.74 -10.56
N PRO A 66 8.47 44.56 -10.20
CA PRO A 66 9.88 44.23 -10.40
C PRO A 66 10.33 42.98 -9.62
N ASN A 67 9.54 42.49 -8.67
CA ASN A 67 9.77 41.23 -7.96
C ASN A 67 8.95 40.05 -8.52
N ALA A 68 8.22 40.23 -9.62
CA ALA A 68 7.44 39.16 -10.22
C ALA A 68 8.33 37.99 -10.66
N PRO A 69 7.89 36.74 -10.45
CA PRO A 69 8.63 35.56 -10.88
C PRO A 69 8.79 35.57 -12.39
N THR A 70 10.02 35.32 -12.85
CA THR A 70 10.31 35.22 -14.29
C THR A 70 9.77 33.91 -14.84
N LYS A 71 9.45 33.88 -16.15
CA LYS A 71 8.99 32.64 -16.84
C LYS A 71 9.94 31.46 -16.58
N LYS A 72 11.25 31.70 -16.58
CA LYS A 72 12.26 30.67 -16.29
C LYS A 72 12.12 30.10 -14.87
N GLN A 73 11.87 30.95 -13.87
CA GLN A 73 11.66 30.49 -12.49
C GLN A 73 10.38 29.68 -12.34
N VAL A 74 9.32 30.05 -13.06
CA VAL A 74 8.06 29.28 -13.10
C VAL A 74 8.28 27.91 -13.74
N ASP A 75 8.95 27.87 -14.89
CA ASP A 75 9.22 26.61 -15.60
C ASP A 75 10.06 25.65 -14.74
N GLU A 76 11.12 26.15 -14.10
CA GLU A 76 11.97 25.36 -13.18
C GLU A 76 11.19 24.89 -11.94
N ALA A 77 10.35 25.74 -11.36
CA ALA A 77 9.52 25.39 -10.21
C ALA A 77 8.49 24.30 -10.55
N CYS A 78 7.83 24.38 -11.71
CA CYS A 78 6.89 23.35 -12.17
C CYS A 78 7.57 22.00 -12.39
N VAL A 79 8.74 21.98 -13.05
CA VAL A 79 9.51 20.75 -13.24
C VAL A 79 9.92 20.14 -11.91
N GLN A 80 10.39 20.97 -10.97
CA GLN A 80 10.80 20.51 -9.64
C GLN A 80 9.60 19.99 -8.83
N ALA A 81 8.49 20.72 -8.82
CA ALA A 81 7.27 20.33 -8.10
C ALA A 81 6.72 18.98 -8.59
N VAL A 82 6.64 18.80 -9.92
CA VAL A 82 6.17 17.53 -10.50
C VAL A 82 7.15 16.39 -10.19
N ASN A 83 8.46 16.63 -10.23
CA ASN A 83 9.44 15.61 -9.85
C ASN A 83 9.34 15.22 -8.37
N VAL A 84 9.17 16.18 -7.47
CA VAL A 84 9.00 15.91 -6.03
C VAL A 84 7.70 15.16 -5.79
N SER A 85 6.61 15.55 -6.45
CA SER A 85 5.33 14.86 -6.39
C SER A 85 5.46 13.40 -6.85
N LEU A 86 6.08 13.15 -8.00
CA LEU A 86 6.35 11.78 -8.49
C LEU A 86 7.22 10.95 -7.55
N PHE A 87 8.26 11.57 -6.98
CA PHE A 87 9.10 10.91 -5.98
C PHE A 87 8.29 10.54 -4.72
N TRP A 88 7.42 11.43 -4.26
CA TRP A 88 6.55 11.17 -3.12
C TRP A 88 5.55 10.04 -3.41
N THR A 89 4.95 10.02 -4.60
CA THR A 89 4.05 8.94 -5.05
C THR A 89 4.78 7.59 -5.13
N LEU A 90 6.01 7.57 -5.65
CA LEU A 90 6.85 6.37 -5.63
C LEU A 90 7.13 5.89 -4.21
N PHE A 91 7.50 6.82 -3.32
CA PHE A 91 7.79 6.52 -1.94
C PHE A 91 6.56 5.97 -1.21
N ASP A 92 5.38 6.57 -1.41
CA ASP A 92 4.10 6.08 -0.87
C ASP A 92 3.81 4.65 -1.34
N PHE A 93 3.95 4.40 -2.64
CA PHE A 93 3.71 3.07 -3.21
C PHE A 93 4.67 2.00 -2.64
N LEU A 94 5.98 2.31 -2.59
CA LEU A 94 7.00 1.35 -2.14
C LEU A 94 6.95 1.12 -0.63
N VAL A 95 6.80 2.18 0.17
CA VAL A 95 6.91 2.09 1.63
C VAL A 95 5.56 1.81 2.25
N PHE A 96 4.53 2.59 1.95
CA PHE A 96 3.25 2.41 2.60
C PHE A 96 2.51 1.24 2.00
N LYS A 97 2.22 1.26 0.69
CA LYS A 97 1.35 0.23 0.11
C LYS A 97 1.98 -1.16 0.19
N LEU A 98 3.26 -1.31 -0.14
CA LEU A 98 3.92 -2.60 -0.10
C LEU A 98 4.01 -3.15 1.35
N ILE A 99 4.50 -2.36 2.31
CA ILE A 99 4.64 -2.84 3.70
C ILE A 99 3.28 -3.13 4.32
N PHE A 100 2.28 -2.24 4.16
CA PHE A 100 0.96 -2.46 4.72
C PHE A 100 0.27 -3.66 4.09
N TYR A 101 0.35 -3.85 2.78
CA TYR A 101 -0.26 -5.00 2.12
C TYR A 101 0.38 -6.31 2.56
N PHE A 102 1.71 -6.38 2.64
CA PHE A 102 2.38 -7.57 3.15
C PHE A 102 2.05 -7.80 4.63
N TYR A 103 2.07 -6.76 5.47
CA TYR A 103 1.72 -6.89 6.89
C TYR A 103 0.30 -7.42 7.08
N PHE A 104 -0.72 -6.76 6.49
CA PHE A 104 -2.10 -7.22 6.61
C PHE A 104 -2.31 -8.60 5.99
N GLY A 105 -1.64 -8.92 4.87
CA GLY A 105 -1.72 -10.24 4.26
C GLY A 105 -1.12 -11.34 5.11
N THR A 106 0.02 -11.10 5.76
CA THR A 106 0.60 -12.06 6.71
C THR A 106 -0.31 -12.26 7.91
N VAL A 107 -0.87 -11.19 8.47
CA VAL A 107 -1.80 -11.24 9.61
C VAL A 107 -3.03 -12.08 9.25
N VAL A 108 -3.72 -11.77 8.15
CA VAL A 108 -4.91 -12.52 7.69
C VAL A 108 -4.57 -13.99 7.41
N SER A 109 -3.42 -14.25 6.80
CA SER A 109 -2.95 -15.62 6.51
C SER A 109 -2.70 -16.41 7.80
N THR A 110 -2.02 -15.81 8.79
CA THR A 110 -1.74 -16.46 10.09
C THR A 110 -3.03 -16.76 10.85
N TYR A 111 -3.95 -15.78 10.97
CA TYR A 111 -5.23 -16.01 11.63
C TYR A 111 -6.07 -17.08 10.93
N SER A 112 -6.06 -17.12 9.59
CA SER A 112 -6.76 -18.17 8.85
C SER A 112 -6.23 -19.57 9.20
N LYS A 113 -4.92 -19.70 9.44
CA LYS A 113 -4.25 -20.97 9.78
C LYS A 113 -4.40 -21.36 11.26
N GLU A 114 -4.28 -20.42 12.20
CA GLU A 114 -4.51 -20.71 13.63
C GLU A 114 -5.95 -21.16 13.92
N LEU A 115 -6.93 -20.73 13.12
CA LEU A 115 -8.32 -21.21 13.21
C LEU A 115 -8.52 -22.61 12.59
N LEU A 116 -7.55 -23.07 11.80
CA LEU A 116 -7.55 -24.34 11.08
C LEU A 116 -6.76 -25.44 11.82
N GLU A 117 -5.74 -25.06 12.60
CA GLU A 117 -4.97 -26.00 13.43
C GLU A 117 -5.69 -26.23 14.78
N PRO A 118 -6.11 -27.46 15.13
CA PRO A 118 -6.51 -27.74 16.50
C PRO A 118 -5.30 -27.47 17.42
N PRO A 119 -5.51 -26.93 18.64
CA PRO A 119 -4.41 -26.72 19.57
C PRO A 119 -3.69 -28.05 19.72
N LEU A 120 -2.41 -28.10 19.35
CA LEU A 120 -1.58 -29.27 19.59
C LEU A 120 -1.84 -29.70 21.03
N ALA A 121 -2.25 -30.95 21.17
CA ALA A 121 -2.24 -31.64 22.43
C ALA A 121 -0.90 -31.36 23.09
N THR A 122 -0.91 -30.56 24.16
CA THR A 122 0.05 -30.68 25.24
C THR A 122 -0.07 -32.09 25.77
N ASP A 123 0.57 -33.05 25.09
CA ASP A 123 0.83 -34.37 25.64
C ASP A 123 1.99 -34.20 26.62
N LYS A 124 1.61 -33.58 27.73
CA LYS A 124 2.34 -33.49 28.97
C LYS A 124 2.64 -34.94 29.33
N LYS A 125 3.87 -35.41 29.08
CA LYS A 125 4.41 -36.62 29.73
C LYS A 125 4.41 -36.38 31.24
N ILE A 126 3.22 -36.50 31.85
CA ILE A 126 3.07 -36.71 33.28
C ILE A 126 3.44 -38.17 33.50
N GLY A 127 4.54 -38.38 34.22
CA GLY A 127 4.95 -39.70 34.65
C GLY A 127 3.79 -40.39 35.38
N ALA A 128 3.41 -41.56 34.88
CA ALA A 128 2.73 -42.56 35.67
C ALA A 128 3.80 -43.56 36.13
N GLY A 129 4.02 -43.59 37.44
CA GLY A 129 4.88 -44.55 38.12
C GLY A 129 4.38 -46.00 37.98
N PRO A 130 5.11 -46.97 38.54
CA PRO A 130 4.93 -48.38 38.25
C PRO A 130 3.58 -48.90 38.77
N SER A 131 2.89 -49.64 37.91
CA SER A 131 1.66 -50.37 38.22
C SER A 131 1.99 -51.48 39.22
N LEU A 132 1.52 -51.31 40.47
CA LEU A 132 1.36 -52.35 41.47
C LEU A 132 -0.09 -52.81 41.39
N ASP A 133 -0.34 -53.96 40.80
CA ASP A 133 -1.52 -54.76 41.12
C ASP A 133 -1.18 -56.24 40.91
N GLY A 134 -0.85 -56.90 42.02
CA GLY A 134 -1.12 -58.31 42.18
C GLY A 134 -2.33 -58.45 43.07
N ASN A 135 -3.34 -59.24 42.66
CA ASN A 135 -3.77 -60.38 43.46
C ASN A 135 -4.65 -61.37 42.69
N LYS A 136 -4.46 -62.64 43.07
CA LYS A 136 -5.16 -63.90 42.72
C LYS A 136 -6.68 -63.83 42.76
N ILE A 137 -7.35 -64.73 42.03
CA ILE A 137 -8.29 -65.73 42.61
C ILE A 137 -8.20 -67.07 41.83
N SER A 138 -8.32 -68.15 42.60
CA SER A 138 -8.35 -69.61 42.36
C SER A 138 -8.83 -70.18 41.03
#